data_AF-A0A1Q8BMD9-F1
#
_entry.id   AF-A0A1Q8BMD9-F1
#
_cell.length_a   1.000
_cell.length_b   1.000
_cell.length_c   1.000
_cell.angle_alpha   90.00
_cell.angle_beta   90.00
_cell.angle_gamma   90.00
#
_symmetry.space_group_name_H-M   'P 1'
#
loop_
_entity.id
_entity.type
_entity.pdbx_description
1 polymer ?
#
loop_
_entity_poly.entity_id
_entity_poly.type
_entity_poly.pdbx_seq_one_letter_code
_entity_poly.pdbx_strand_id
1 'polypeptide(L)'
;ATNGGVVEQYSYPASGTGAIILNNANTDWLALKLPDGTVVDSVSYSARSGTTIVPPTYSPSAGVSRVLNAASLSVPHVVMGDAANWANTPVGTTFGGGDRGTPGTGDYTPLVFGGDPVTVTLAPRAATVVLNATKQFTAVARDENGAISLTTFTWASSDETIATITAGGLATGVAEGQVKITVSTANGVRDSTTLDVVLPTVATITVAINTPREVPVGFVKPAFPTVKDPGGVTISPTPALTWSSSDPTIATVDGDGYITGRATGTVTIRATAANGVFGSNSITIDPATVPTSAVYRNNVEFGVPADGDPGDDILITRPQYELSYNPTRGGPNWVSWDLNATQFGPVPRCDCFSPDPALPVAVYHVVDADYRNGLGGVIDRGHMTMSEERTTTLQENATTFYLTNVLPQASESNQGPWLDFEIYLNDLATDSSKEVYVIAGGQYGPAPRSLKNQGKVQLPDYTWKIAVILPAGHTLADVHRMQDLRVIAVRIPNDTTPGVPASAVGIKPKKWKLFETT
;
A
#
# COMPACT_ATOMS: atom_id res chain seq x y z
N ALA A 1 2.68 17.22 -33.99
CA ALA A 1 2.70 17.41 -35.45
C ALA A 1 2.30 16.09 -36.11
N THR A 2 1.66 16.12 -37.28
CA THR A 2 1.37 14.87 -38.01
C THR A 2 2.44 14.60 -39.04
N ASN A 3 2.88 13.34 -39.16
CA ASN A 3 3.74 12.86 -40.26
C ASN A 3 3.04 11.72 -41.00
N GLY A 4 2.78 11.86 -42.30
CA GLY A 4 2.09 10.82 -43.09
C GLY A 4 0.70 10.41 -42.56
N GLY A 5 0.02 11.28 -41.80
CA GLY A 5 -1.27 10.99 -41.16
C GLY A 5 -1.20 10.43 -39.73
N VAL A 6 0.00 10.16 -39.20
CA VAL A 6 0.22 9.75 -37.79
C VAL A 6 0.40 10.98 -36.92
N VAL A 7 -0.39 11.11 -35.84
CA VAL A 7 -0.27 12.21 -34.87
C VAL A 7 0.82 11.88 -33.84
N GLU A 8 1.93 12.62 -33.86
CA GLU A 8 2.96 12.53 -32.80
C GLU A 8 3.02 13.83 -31.98
N GLN A 9 3.14 13.70 -30.66
CA GLN A 9 3.44 14.83 -29.78
C GLN A 9 4.95 15.02 -29.68
N TYR A 10 5.47 16.10 -30.23
CA TYR A 10 6.86 16.50 -30.06
C TYR A 10 6.95 17.50 -28.91
N SER A 11 7.78 17.22 -27.91
CA SER A 11 8.14 18.17 -26.85
C SER A 11 9.57 18.64 -27.06
N TYR A 12 9.80 19.95 -27.00
CA TYR A 12 11.16 20.51 -27.05
C TYR A 12 11.89 20.12 -25.75
N PRO A 13 13.14 19.62 -25.82
CA PRO A 13 13.92 19.37 -24.61
C PRO A 13 14.24 20.69 -23.91
N ALA A 14 14.21 20.68 -22.56
CA ALA A 14 14.32 21.85 -21.69
C ALA A 14 15.60 22.69 -21.87
N SER A 15 16.61 22.18 -22.58
CA SER A 15 17.89 22.87 -22.85
C SER A 15 17.89 23.73 -24.13
N GLY A 16 16.78 23.85 -24.86
CA GLY A 16 16.67 24.77 -26.00
C GLY A 16 17.41 24.35 -27.27
N THR A 17 18.07 23.18 -27.30
CA THR A 17 18.78 22.66 -28.48
C THR A 17 18.26 21.28 -28.88
N GLY A 18 16.96 21.18 -29.18
CA GLY A 18 16.36 20.03 -29.87
C GLY A 18 16.02 20.39 -31.31
N ALA A 19 16.38 19.52 -32.26
CA ALA A 19 15.95 19.60 -33.65
C ALA A 19 14.92 18.50 -33.92
N ILE A 20 13.83 18.82 -34.63
CA ILE A 20 12.97 17.80 -35.23
C ILE A 20 13.67 17.30 -36.49
N ILE A 21 14.08 16.03 -36.51
CA ILE A 21 14.72 15.40 -37.67
C ILE A 21 13.65 14.65 -38.45
N LEU A 22 13.36 15.12 -39.66
CA LEU A 22 12.44 14.46 -40.58
C LEU A 22 13.25 13.51 -41.49
N ASN A 23 13.03 12.21 -41.38
CA ASN A 23 13.63 11.20 -42.24
C ASN A 23 12.62 10.77 -43.33
N ASN A 24 13.07 10.76 -44.58
CA ASN A 24 12.22 10.51 -45.73
C ASN A 24 11.79 9.03 -45.81
N ALA A 25 10.58 8.73 -45.33
CA ALA A 25 9.82 7.53 -45.67
C ALA A 25 8.56 7.91 -46.49
N ASN A 26 8.76 8.60 -47.60
CA ASN A 26 7.90 8.64 -48.79
C ASN A 26 6.43 9.15 -48.71
N THR A 27 5.90 9.66 -47.58
CA THR A 27 4.53 10.25 -47.52
C THR A 27 4.38 11.50 -46.63
N ASP A 28 5.47 12.19 -46.38
CA ASP A 28 5.58 12.97 -45.15
C ASP A 28 5.32 14.48 -45.36
N TRP A 29 4.19 14.98 -44.88
CA TRP A 29 3.92 16.42 -44.73
C TRP A 29 3.75 16.74 -43.26
N LEU A 30 4.31 17.87 -42.81
CA LEU A 30 4.19 18.32 -41.43
C LEU A 30 3.14 19.42 -41.37
N ALA A 31 2.09 19.23 -40.58
CA ALA A 31 1.20 20.32 -40.17
C ALA A 31 1.35 20.61 -38.67
N LEU A 32 1.62 21.88 -38.38
CA LEU A 32 1.49 22.44 -37.05
C LEU A 32 0.03 22.84 -36.88
N LYS A 33 -0.64 22.27 -35.89
CA LYS A 33 -2.05 22.53 -35.62
C LYS A 33 -2.23 23.00 -34.19
N LEU A 34 -3.21 23.87 -33.98
CA LEU A 34 -3.73 24.20 -32.65
C LEU A 34 -4.46 22.98 -32.05
N PRO A 35 -4.68 22.96 -30.72
CA PRO A 35 -5.46 21.92 -30.06
C PRO A 35 -6.90 21.76 -30.58
N ASP A 36 -7.47 22.80 -31.18
CA ASP A 36 -8.81 22.77 -31.81
C ASP A 36 -8.79 22.20 -33.25
N GLY A 37 -7.62 21.77 -33.75
CA GLY A 37 -7.44 21.18 -35.08
C GLY A 37 -7.10 22.18 -36.19
N THR A 38 -7.09 23.49 -35.91
CA THR A 38 -6.74 24.53 -36.88
C THR A 38 -5.28 24.42 -37.31
N VAL A 39 -5.00 24.46 -38.62
CA VAL A 39 -3.62 24.44 -39.13
C VAL A 39 -2.99 25.83 -38.97
N VAL A 40 -1.88 25.91 -38.24
CA VAL A 40 -1.09 27.13 -37.97
C VAL A 40 0.00 27.31 -39.02
N ASP A 41 0.59 26.20 -39.46
CA ASP A 41 1.64 26.16 -40.47
C ASP A 41 1.72 24.76 -41.08
N SER A 42 2.22 24.65 -42.31
CA SER A 42 2.49 23.35 -42.93
C SER A 42 3.68 23.40 -43.88
N VAL A 43 4.49 22.33 -43.86
CA VAL A 43 5.59 22.11 -44.80
C VAL A 43 5.29 20.87 -45.64
N SER A 44 5.29 21.06 -46.96
CA SER A 44 5.32 19.98 -47.97
C SER A 44 6.63 20.03 -48.74
N TYR A 45 7.27 18.90 -49.02
CA TYR A 45 8.36 18.82 -49.99
C TYR A 45 7.82 18.45 -51.38
N SER A 46 8.36 19.07 -52.43
CA SER A 46 8.21 18.60 -53.80
C SER A 46 9.57 18.60 -54.49
N ALA A 47 9.94 17.51 -55.15
CA ALA A 47 11.07 17.50 -56.08
C ALA A 47 10.56 17.80 -57.50
N ARG A 48 11.24 18.70 -58.21
CA ARG A 48 10.90 19.11 -59.58
C ARG A 48 11.61 18.21 -60.60
N SER A 49 10.90 17.78 -61.64
CA SER A 49 11.49 17.25 -62.88
C SER A 49 10.96 18.05 -64.07
N GLY A 50 11.79 18.93 -64.65
CA GLY A 50 11.45 19.73 -65.83
C GLY A 50 10.54 20.95 -65.61
N THR A 51 9.98 21.49 -66.71
CA THR A 51 9.28 22.80 -66.77
C THR A 51 7.75 22.74 -66.63
N THR A 52 7.13 21.57 -66.47
CA THR A 52 5.66 21.43 -66.39
C THR A 52 5.24 20.84 -65.05
N ILE A 53 4.33 21.51 -64.33
CA ILE A 53 3.73 21.01 -63.08
C ILE A 53 2.64 19.99 -63.43
N VAL A 54 2.83 18.72 -63.05
CA VAL A 54 1.82 17.65 -63.10
C VAL A 54 1.69 17.07 -61.68
N PRO A 55 0.47 16.74 -61.18
CA PRO A 55 0.29 16.15 -59.86
C PRO A 55 1.11 14.85 -59.72
N PRO A 56 1.86 14.62 -58.63
CA PRO A 56 2.92 13.63 -58.65
C PRO A 56 2.41 12.20 -58.51
N THR A 57 2.65 11.38 -59.54
CA THR A 57 3.09 9.99 -59.37
C THR A 57 4.61 9.97 -59.54
N TYR A 58 5.39 10.13 -58.47
CA TYR A 58 6.84 9.95 -58.56
C TYR A 58 7.54 9.63 -57.22
N SER A 59 8.52 8.72 -57.28
CA SER A 59 9.43 8.31 -56.20
C SER A 59 10.70 9.17 -56.15
N PRO A 60 11.09 9.76 -55.00
CA PRO A 60 12.30 10.56 -54.89
C PRO A 60 13.55 9.78 -54.39
N SER A 61 14.74 10.30 -54.73
CA SER A 61 16.07 9.78 -54.39
C SER A 61 16.46 10.02 -52.92
N ALA A 62 17.22 9.08 -52.34
CA ALA A 62 17.62 9.06 -50.93
C ALA A 62 18.72 10.09 -50.56
N GLY A 63 18.65 10.63 -49.32
CA GLY A 63 19.84 11.17 -48.63
C GLY A 63 19.88 12.66 -48.24
N VAL A 64 18.75 13.37 -48.09
CA VAL A 64 18.77 14.78 -47.67
C VAL A 64 17.85 15.02 -46.46
N SER A 65 18.39 15.66 -45.41
CA SER A 65 17.67 16.06 -44.19
C SER A 65 17.70 17.59 -44.02
N ARG A 66 16.65 18.18 -43.42
CA ARG A 66 16.59 19.61 -43.03
C ARG A 66 16.24 19.75 -41.55
N VAL A 67 16.75 20.81 -40.92
CA VAL A 67 16.57 21.13 -39.49
C VAL A 67 15.80 22.44 -39.34
N LEU A 68 14.70 22.42 -38.57
CA LEU A 68 14.04 23.63 -38.04
C LEU A 68 14.59 23.91 -36.63
N ASN A 69 14.97 25.16 -36.35
CA ASN A 69 15.48 25.58 -35.04
C ASN A 69 14.71 26.80 -34.49
N ALA A 70 14.92 27.13 -33.20
CA ALA A 70 14.21 28.21 -32.50
C ALA A 70 14.37 29.61 -33.14
N ALA A 71 15.46 29.86 -33.86
CA ALA A 71 15.67 31.12 -34.60
C ALA A 71 14.75 31.24 -35.84
N SER A 72 14.23 30.12 -36.34
CA SER A 72 13.36 30.07 -37.52
C SER A 72 11.90 30.45 -37.21
N LEU A 73 11.51 30.47 -35.92
CA LEU A 73 10.14 30.69 -35.46
C LEU A 73 9.92 32.08 -34.83
N SER A 74 10.96 32.90 -34.69
CA SER A 74 10.95 34.16 -33.91
C SER A 74 10.90 35.44 -34.76
N VAL A 75 10.76 35.36 -36.08
CA VAL A 75 10.67 36.54 -36.96
C VAL A 75 9.42 36.46 -37.83
N PRO A 76 8.46 37.39 -37.71
CA PRO A 76 7.34 37.46 -38.64
C PRO A 76 7.91 37.91 -39.98
N HIS A 77 7.98 36.97 -40.92
CA HIS A 77 8.55 37.12 -42.26
C HIS A 77 10.07 37.28 -42.32
N VAL A 78 10.77 36.15 -42.46
CA VAL A 78 11.90 36.12 -43.39
C VAL A 78 11.52 35.20 -44.54
N VAL A 79 11.17 35.81 -45.68
CA VAL A 79 11.44 35.15 -46.96
C VAL A 79 12.96 35.02 -47.01
N MET A 80 13.49 33.86 -46.60
CA MET A 80 14.93 33.59 -46.52
C MET A 80 15.56 33.87 -47.89
N GLY A 81 16.16 35.03 -47.98
CA GLY A 81 16.81 35.58 -49.14
C GLY A 81 18.20 36.06 -48.76
N ASP A 82 18.98 35.22 -48.09
CA ASP A 82 20.43 35.30 -48.14
C ASP A 82 21.06 33.95 -47.76
N ALA A 83 22.25 33.74 -48.32
CA ALA A 83 22.96 32.47 -48.37
C ALA A 83 23.70 32.13 -47.06
N ALA A 84 23.36 32.74 -45.93
CA ALA A 84 24.19 32.67 -44.72
C ALA A 84 23.84 31.52 -43.76
N ASN A 85 22.59 31.02 -43.79
CA ASN A 85 22.13 29.96 -42.86
C ASN A 85 21.76 28.64 -43.55
N TRP A 86 21.99 28.54 -44.87
CA TRP A 86 21.78 27.34 -45.65
C TRP A 86 23.16 26.83 -46.09
N ALA A 87 23.66 25.76 -45.46
CA ALA A 87 24.89 25.14 -45.92
C ALA A 87 24.68 24.66 -47.37
N ASN A 88 25.45 25.24 -48.30
CA ASN A 88 25.33 24.99 -49.73
C ASN A 88 25.51 23.49 -50.05
N THR A 89 24.50 22.92 -50.70
CA THR A 89 24.63 21.67 -51.47
C THR A 89 25.61 21.82 -52.64
N PRO A 90 26.17 20.72 -53.18
CA PRO A 90 27.24 20.75 -54.18
C PRO A 90 26.92 21.58 -55.44
N VAL A 91 27.99 22.09 -56.06
CA VAL A 91 27.99 22.96 -57.26
C VAL A 91 27.07 22.43 -58.35
N GLY A 92 26.10 23.25 -58.79
CA GLY A 92 25.21 22.96 -59.92
C GLY A 92 23.72 23.31 -59.72
N THR A 93 23.31 23.78 -58.54
CA THR A 93 21.91 24.15 -58.27
C THR A 93 21.74 25.67 -58.23
N THR A 94 21.00 26.23 -59.20
CA THR A 94 20.53 27.62 -59.17
C THR A 94 19.04 27.62 -58.87
N PHE A 95 18.63 28.22 -57.75
CA PHE A 95 17.22 28.43 -57.42
C PHE A 95 16.71 29.68 -58.15
N GLY A 96 15.65 29.53 -58.96
CA GLY A 96 14.99 30.65 -59.63
C GLY A 96 13.85 31.22 -58.78
N GLY A 97 13.56 32.51 -58.93
CA GLY A 97 12.55 33.24 -58.13
C GLY A 97 11.11 32.70 -58.19
N GLY A 98 10.82 31.70 -59.02
CA GLY A 98 9.52 31.02 -59.13
C GLY A 98 9.38 29.75 -58.28
N ASP A 99 10.43 29.27 -57.61
CA ASP A 99 10.39 28.05 -56.79
C ASP A 99 9.97 28.32 -55.33
N ARG A 100 9.35 29.48 -55.06
CA ARG A 100 8.79 29.85 -53.74
C ARG A 100 7.27 29.72 -53.78
N GLY A 101 6.76 28.53 -53.54
CA GLY A 101 5.32 28.28 -53.48
C GLY A 101 4.96 27.36 -52.32
N THR A 102 4.29 27.92 -51.31
CA THR A 102 3.38 27.20 -50.41
C THR A 102 2.24 26.62 -51.27
N PRO A 103 1.79 25.37 -51.08
CA PRO A 103 0.63 24.86 -51.80
C PRO A 103 -0.64 25.61 -51.37
N GLY A 104 -1.33 26.23 -52.33
CA GLY A 104 -2.69 26.77 -52.16
C GLY A 104 -2.80 28.29 -52.37
N THR A 105 -3.46 28.69 -53.44
CA THR A 105 -3.83 30.09 -53.75
C THR A 105 -5.07 30.56 -52.98
N GLY A 106 -5.27 30.08 -51.76
CA GLY A 106 -6.22 30.69 -50.83
C GLY A 106 -5.46 31.71 -49.99
N ASP A 107 -6.02 32.90 -49.79
CA ASP A 107 -5.43 33.96 -48.97
C ASP A 107 -4.94 33.40 -47.63
N TYR A 108 -3.62 33.18 -47.53
CA TYR A 108 -2.99 32.80 -46.27
C TYR A 108 -2.85 34.07 -45.45
N THR A 109 -3.87 34.40 -44.66
CA THR A 109 -3.74 35.42 -43.62
C THR A 109 -2.81 34.88 -42.54
N PRO A 110 -1.61 35.45 -42.32
CA PRO A 110 -0.75 35.04 -41.22
C PRO A 110 -1.54 35.14 -39.92
N LEU A 111 -1.43 34.13 -39.04
CA LEU A 111 -1.92 34.29 -37.68
C LEU A 111 -1.15 35.46 -37.05
N VAL A 112 -1.83 36.59 -36.85
CA VAL A 112 -1.28 37.68 -36.04
C VAL A 112 -1.29 37.16 -34.61
N PHE A 113 -0.10 36.88 -34.07
CA PHE A 113 0.03 36.60 -32.66
C PHE A 113 -0.28 37.88 -31.88
N GLY A 114 -1.25 37.76 -30.99
CA GLY A 114 -1.74 38.85 -30.16
C GLY A 114 -0.72 39.30 -29.12
N GLY A 115 -1.03 40.41 -28.45
CA GLY A 115 -0.26 40.94 -27.33
C GLY A 115 -0.31 40.05 -26.08
N ASP A 116 -0.05 40.64 -24.92
CA ASP A 116 -0.08 39.93 -23.64
C ASP A 116 -1.45 39.24 -23.44
N PRO A 117 -1.46 38.00 -22.90
CA PRO A 117 -2.70 37.27 -22.75
C PRO A 117 -3.57 37.94 -21.69
N VAL A 118 -4.85 38.16 -22.00
CA VAL A 118 -5.86 38.66 -21.04
C VAL A 118 -6.88 37.58 -20.67
N THR A 119 -6.94 36.51 -21.47
CA THR A 119 -7.71 35.30 -21.15
C THR A 119 -6.85 34.06 -21.33
N VAL A 120 -7.14 33.03 -20.54
CA VAL A 120 -6.67 31.67 -20.76
C VAL A 120 -7.86 30.73 -20.64
N THR A 121 -7.96 29.77 -21.55
CA THR A 121 -9.03 28.78 -21.56
C THR A 121 -8.45 27.38 -21.51
N LEU A 122 -8.85 26.63 -20.49
CA LEU A 122 -8.43 25.26 -20.23
C LEU A 122 -9.46 24.26 -20.76
N ALA A 123 -9.00 23.20 -21.43
CA ALA A 123 -9.82 22.07 -21.85
C ALA A 123 -9.19 20.73 -21.41
N PRO A 124 -10.00 19.71 -21.05
CA PRO A 124 -11.46 19.76 -20.88
C PRO A 124 -11.93 20.53 -19.63
N ARG A 125 -13.19 20.99 -19.63
CA ARG A 125 -13.83 21.77 -18.54
C ARG A 125 -14.29 20.96 -17.33
N ALA A 126 -14.28 19.64 -17.47
CA ALA A 126 -14.29 18.66 -16.39
C ALA A 126 -13.69 17.37 -16.98
N ALA A 127 -13.01 16.59 -16.15
CA ALA A 127 -12.51 15.29 -16.57
C ALA A 127 -12.59 14.28 -15.44
N THR A 128 -12.67 13.01 -15.84
CA THR A 128 -12.46 11.88 -14.96
C THR A 128 -11.26 11.09 -15.46
N VAL A 129 -10.46 10.58 -14.54
CA VAL A 129 -9.35 9.67 -14.81
C VAL A 129 -9.43 8.49 -13.84
N VAL A 130 -9.15 7.29 -14.33
CA VAL A 130 -9.03 6.11 -13.45
C VAL A 130 -7.70 6.20 -12.72
N LEU A 131 -7.63 5.72 -11.48
CA LEU A 131 -6.40 5.61 -10.70
C LEU A 131 -5.24 5.03 -11.54
N ASN A 132 -4.05 5.65 -11.46
CA ASN A 132 -2.84 5.36 -12.26
C ASN A 132 -2.94 5.61 -13.77
N ALA A 133 -4.11 5.97 -14.30
CA ALA A 133 -4.23 6.42 -15.68
C ALA A 133 -3.92 7.91 -15.82
N THR A 134 -3.80 8.37 -17.06
CA THR A 134 -3.46 9.76 -17.38
C THR A 134 -4.57 10.47 -18.17
N LYS A 135 -4.61 11.80 -18.03
CA LYS A 135 -5.52 12.68 -18.77
C LYS A 135 -4.79 13.93 -19.23
N GLN A 136 -4.79 14.18 -20.54
CA GLN A 136 -4.21 15.38 -21.11
C GLN A 136 -5.14 16.59 -20.97
N PHE A 137 -4.61 17.68 -20.44
CA PHE A 137 -5.21 19.01 -20.47
C PHE A 137 -4.46 19.91 -21.46
N THR A 138 -5.19 20.83 -22.08
CA THR A 138 -4.64 21.84 -22.99
C THR A 138 -5.12 23.22 -22.56
N ALA A 139 -4.34 24.25 -22.92
CA ALA A 139 -4.67 25.64 -22.64
C ALA A 139 -4.46 26.49 -23.89
N VAL A 140 -5.32 27.49 -24.08
CA VAL A 140 -5.22 28.49 -25.14
C VAL A 140 -5.31 29.86 -24.50
N ALA A 141 -4.35 30.74 -24.78
CA ALA A 141 -4.35 32.11 -24.29
C ALA A 141 -4.69 33.09 -25.41
N ARG A 142 -5.47 34.14 -25.09
CA ARG A 142 -5.84 35.18 -26.05
C ARG A 142 -5.63 36.58 -25.47
N ASP A 143 -5.24 37.51 -26.33
CA ASP A 143 -5.06 38.93 -26.00
C ASP A 143 -6.40 39.71 -25.97
N GLU A 144 -6.33 41.02 -25.76
CA GLU A 144 -7.50 41.91 -25.70
C GLU A 144 -8.34 41.96 -26.99
N ASN A 145 -7.73 41.62 -28.13
CA ASN A 145 -8.37 41.58 -29.44
C ASN A 145 -8.90 40.18 -29.79
N GLY A 146 -8.73 39.20 -28.89
CA GLY A 146 -9.12 37.81 -29.10
C GLY A 146 -8.14 37.00 -29.96
N ALA A 147 -7.00 37.58 -30.34
CA ALA A 147 -5.93 36.90 -31.07
C ALA A 147 -5.16 35.95 -30.14
N ILE A 148 -4.59 34.87 -30.69
CA ILE A 148 -3.84 33.90 -29.90
C ILE A 148 -2.56 34.54 -29.39
N SER A 149 -2.31 34.44 -28.09
CA SER A 149 -1.11 34.96 -27.44
C SER A 149 -0.07 33.85 -27.26
N LEU A 150 1.18 34.13 -27.60
CA LEU A 150 2.32 33.22 -27.37
C LEU A 150 2.84 33.41 -25.95
N THR A 151 2.36 32.57 -25.03
CA THR A 151 2.80 32.53 -23.63
C THR A 151 3.24 31.12 -23.24
N THR A 152 4.08 31.04 -22.21
CA THR A 152 4.30 29.79 -21.48
C THR A 152 3.15 29.55 -20.51
N PHE A 153 2.89 28.27 -20.21
CA PHE A 153 1.89 27.84 -19.24
C PHE A 153 2.55 27.17 -18.05
N THR A 154 2.09 27.52 -16.87
CA THR A 154 2.40 26.81 -15.62
C THR A 154 1.17 26.07 -15.16
N TRP A 155 1.31 24.76 -14.94
CA TRP A 155 0.26 23.87 -14.48
C TRP A 155 0.43 23.55 -13.00
N ALA A 156 -0.68 23.40 -12.29
CA ALA A 156 -0.68 22.98 -10.91
C ALA A 156 -1.93 22.13 -10.60
N SER A 157 -1.77 21.14 -9.73
CA SER A 157 -2.87 20.46 -9.07
C SER A 157 -3.08 21.09 -7.68
N SER A 158 -4.34 21.17 -7.23
CA SER A 158 -4.62 21.61 -5.86
C SER A 158 -4.15 20.62 -4.80
N ASP A 159 -4.00 19.34 -5.16
CA ASP A 159 -3.50 18.28 -4.27
C ASP A 159 -2.77 17.20 -5.09
N GLU A 160 -1.45 17.17 -4.99
CA GLU A 160 -0.61 16.19 -5.70
C GLU A 160 -0.69 14.77 -5.10
N THR A 161 -1.25 14.62 -3.89
CA THR A 161 -1.52 13.30 -3.30
C THR A 161 -2.72 12.61 -3.93
N ILE A 162 -3.61 13.37 -4.60
CA ILE A 162 -4.76 12.85 -5.36
C ILE A 162 -4.47 12.80 -6.86
N ALA A 163 -3.89 13.85 -7.45
CA ALA A 163 -3.42 13.80 -8.84
C ALA A 163 -2.24 14.75 -9.09
N THR A 164 -1.27 14.28 -9.87
CA THR A 164 -0.14 15.11 -10.33
C THR A 164 -0.40 15.63 -11.74
N ILE A 165 0.31 16.70 -12.14
CA ILE A 165 0.25 17.22 -13.51
C ILE A 165 1.64 17.66 -13.98
N THR A 166 2.03 17.26 -15.18
CA THR A 166 3.31 17.67 -15.77
C THR A 166 3.27 19.10 -16.30
N ALA A 167 4.45 19.67 -16.59
CA ALA A 167 4.56 20.96 -17.28
C ALA A 167 3.89 20.96 -18.68
N GLY A 168 3.69 19.79 -19.28
CA GLY A 168 2.97 19.62 -20.55
C GLY A 168 1.46 19.48 -20.40
N GLY A 169 0.90 19.60 -19.20
CA GLY A 169 -0.54 19.46 -18.94
C GLY A 169 -1.04 18.01 -18.89
N LEU A 170 -0.15 17.01 -18.80
CA LEU A 170 -0.54 15.61 -18.63
C LEU A 170 -0.76 15.32 -17.14
N ALA A 171 -2.02 15.11 -16.74
CA ALA A 171 -2.38 14.75 -15.38
C ALA A 171 -2.35 13.23 -15.17
N THR A 172 -1.99 12.78 -13.96
CA THR A 172 -1.97 11.36 -13.55
C THR A 172 -2.72 11.21 -12.24
N GLY A 173 -3.68 10.28 -12.17
CA GLY A 173 -4.41 9.99 -10.92
C GLY A 173 -3.56 9.20 -9.93
N VAL A 174 -3.48 9.65 -8.69
CA VAL A 174 -2.65 9.10 -7.61
C VAL A 174 -3.49 8.48 -6.48
N ALA A 175 -4.64 9.08 -6.14
CA ALA A 175 -5.60 8.54 -5.17
C ALA A 175 -7.03 8.91 -5.57
N GLU A 176 -8.02 8.16 -5.12
CA GLU A 176 -9.43 8.50 -5.35
C GLU A 176 -9.77 9.85 -4.71
N GLY A 177 -10.44 10.74 -5.45
CA GLY A 177 -10.79 12.07 -4.98
C GLY A 177 -10.97 13.07 -6.11
N GLN A 178 -11.28 14.31 -5.75
CA GLN A 178 -11.44 15.41 -6.69
C GLN A 178 -10.35 16.46 -6.45
N VAL A 179 -9.70 16.92 -7.53
CA VAL A 179 -8.77 18.05 -7.48
C VAL A 179 -9.13 19.12 -8.49
N LYS A 180 -8.57 20.30 -8.27
CA LYS A 180 -8.64 21.42 -9.19
C LYS A 180 -7.32 21.52 -9.96
N ILE A 181 -7.39 21.37 -11.28
CA ILE A 181 -6.26 21.60 -12.18
C ILE A 181 -6.29 23.07 -12.60
N THR A 182 -5.19 23.77 -12.39
CA THR A 182 -5.03 25.19 -12.71
C THR A 182 -3.94 25.39 -13.73
N VAL A 183 -4.21 26.24 -14.73
CA VAL A 183 -3.21 26.74 -15.67
C VAL A 183 -3.04 28.25 -15.47
N SER A 184 -1.81 28.74 -15.52
CA SER A 184 -1.47 30.16 -15.41
C SER A 184 -0.52 30.59 -16.53
N THR A 185 -0.70 31.80 -17.05
CA THR A 185 0.23 32.48 -17.96
C THR A 185 1.31 33.24 -17.19
N ALA A 186 2.37 33.67 -17.87
CA ALA A 186 3.49 34.39 -17.25
C ALA A 186 3.08 35.72 -16.58
N ASN A 187 2.09 36.41 -17.14
CA ASN A 187 1.54 37.66 -16.58
C ASN A 187 0.41 37.42 -15.55
N GLY A 188 0.16 36.17 -15.15
CA GLY A 188 -0.72 35.83 -14.04
C GLY A 188 -2.19 35.62 -14.38
N VAL A 189 -2.58 35.59 -15.65
CA VAL A 189 -3.94 35.18 -16.06
C VAL A 189 -4.11 33.67 -15.82
N ARG A 190 -5.22 33.26 -15.21
CA ARG A 190 -5.44 31.87 -14.79
C ARG A 190 -6.80 31.34 -15.21
N ASP A 191 -6.85 30.03 -15.37
CA ASP A 191 -8.09 29.27 -15.53
C ASP A 191 -7.94 27.93 -14.84
N SER A 192 -9.06 27.30 -14.52
CA SER A 192 -9.07 26.08 -13.74
C SER A 192 -10.28 25.20 -14.02
N THR A 193 -10.11 23.91 -13.79
CA THR A 193 -11.11 22.86 -14.04
C THR A 193 -11.04 21.79 -12.95
N THR A 194 -12.06 20.95 -12.86
CA THR A 194 -12.05 19.79 -11.96
C THR A 194 -11.55 18.53 -12.67
N LEU A 195 -10.79 17.74 -11.92
CA LEU A 195 -10.40 16.38 -12.28
C LEU A 195 -10.86 15.43 -11.16
N ASP A 196 -11.74 14.50 -11.51
CA ASP A 196 -12.15 13.41 -10.63
C ASP A 196 -11.27 12.19 -10.89
N VAL A 197 -10.60 11.70 -9.85
CA VAL A 197 -9.86 10.44 -9.88
C VAL A 197 -10.76 9.37 -9.27
N VAL A 198 -11.07 8.34 -10.05
CA VAL A 198 -11.95 7.24 -9.64
C VAL A 198 -11.22 5.91 -9.63
N LEU A 199 -11.66 4.97 -8.78
CA LEU A 199 -11.14 3.61 -8.83
C LEU A 199 -11.60 2.87 -10.10
N PRO A 200 -10.85 1.86 -10.58
CA PRO A 200 -11.32 0.98 -11.65
C PRO A 200 -12.64 0.29 -11.29
N THR A 201 -13.45 -0.02 -12.30
CA THR A 201 -14.68 -0.79 -12.09
C THR A 201 -14.35 -2.16 -11.49
N VAL A 202 -15.06 -2.53 -10.42
CA VAL A 202 -14.93 -3.86 -9.83
C VAL A 202 -15.54 -4.91 -10.76
N ALA A 203 -14.77 -5.93 -11.14
CA ALA A 203 -15.27 -7.05 -11.95
C ALA A 203 -15.46 -8.33 -11.12
N THR A 204 -14.55 -8.59 -10.18
CA THR A 204 -14.64 -9.78 -9.31
C THR A 204 -14.25 -9.45 -7.88
N ILE A 205 -14.88 -10.15 -6.94
CA ILE A 205 -14.52 -10.15 -5.52
C ILE A 205 -14.40 -11.60 -5.09
N THR A 206 -13.28 -11.96 -4.48
CA THR A 206 -13.14 -13.20 -3.72
C THR A 206 -13.02 -12.86 -2.24
N VAL A 207 -13.65 -13.67 -1.38
CA VAL A 207 -13.54 -13.53 0.08
C VAL A 207 -12.81 -14.76 0.60
N ALA A 208 -11.63 -14.56 1.18
CA ALA A 208 -10.89 -15.61 1.87
C ALA A 208 -11.13 -15.54 3.38
N ILE A 209 -11.22 -16.70 4.01
CA ILE A 209 -11.19 -16.85 5.47
C ILE A 209 -10.10 -17.89 5.73
N ASN A 210 -9.19 -17.59 6.66
CA ASN A 210 -8.07 -18.48 6.96
C ASN A 210 -8.57 -19.86 7.41
N THR A 211 -7.87 -20.91 7.00
CA THR A 211 -8.15 -22.28 7.43
C THR A 211 -7.56 -22.53 8.83
N PRO A 212 -8.26 -23.27 9.71
CA PRO A 212 -9.57 -23.89 9.50
C PRO A 212 -10.70 -22.84 9.46
N ARG A 213 -11.77 -23.05 8.69
CA ARG A 213 -12.87 -22.06 8.53
C ARG A 213 -13.92 -22.17 9.64
N GLU A 214 -13.41 -22.22 10.86
CA GLU A 214 -14.19 -22.39 12.08
C GLU A 214 -13.66 -21.48 13.17
N VAL A 215 -14.53 -21.12 14.11
CA VAL A 215 -14.21 -20.30 15.28
C VAL A 215 -15.20 -20.61 16.40
N PRO A 216 -14.80 -20.68 17.67
CA PRO A 216 -15.76 -20.87 18.75
C PRO A 216 -16.67 -19.66 18.94
N VAL A 217 -17.84 -19.88 19.56
CA VAL A 217 -18.70 -18.78 20.04
C VAL A 217 -17.91 -17.80 20.91
N GLY A 218 -18.08 -16.50 20.67
CA GLY A 218 -17.43 -15.43 21.42
C GLY A 218 -16.09 -14.96 20.86
N PHE A 219 -15.55 -15.62 19.82
CA PHE A 219 -14.31 -15.22 19.16
C PHE A 219 -14.56 -14.57 17.79
N VAL A 220 -13.51 -13.92 17.31
CA VAL A 220 -13.48 -13.14 16.08
C VAL A 220 -12.57 -13.79 15.05
N LYS A 221 -12.99 -13.81 13.78
CA LYS A 221 -12.17 -14.28 12.66
C LYS A 221 -12.21 -13.29 11.49
N PRO A 222 -11.06 -12.87 10.94
CA PRO A 222 -11.05 -11.93 9.83
C PRO A 222 -11.38 -12.61 8.49
N ALA A 223 -12.09 -11.89 7.63
CA ALA A 223 -12.26 -12.19 6.22
C ALA A 223 -11.44 -11.22 5.36
N PHE A 224 -10.78 -11.74 4.32
CA PHE A 224 -9.88 -11.01 3.45
C PHE A 224 -10.46 -10.91 2.03
N PRO A 225 -10.97 -9.74 1.63
CA PRO A 225 -11.44 -9.54 0.26
C PRO A 225 -10.26 -9.35 -0.69
N THR A 226 -10.32 -9.96 -1.87
CA THR A 226 -9.49 -9.58 -3.02
C THR A 226 -10.41 -9.07 -4.11
N VAL A 227 -10.23 -7.80 -4.49
CA VAL A 227 -11.05 -7.11 -5.49
C VAL A 227 -10.23 -6.90 -6.74
N LYS A 228 -10.76 -7.31 -7.90
CA LYS A 228 -10.07 -7.18 -9.19
C LYS A 228 -10.91 -6.45 -10.24
N ASP A 229 -10.22 -5.75 -11.11
CA ASP A 229 -10.77 -5.09 -12.29
C ASP A 229 -11.06 -6.09 -13.44
N PRO A 230 -11.65 -5.66 -14.57
CA PRO A 230 -11.90 -6.54 -15.72
C PRO A 230 -10.64 -7.14 -16.36
N GLY A 231 -9.48 -6.51 -16.15
CA GLY A 231 -8.18 -7.02 -16.59
C GLY A 231 -7.59 -8.09 -15.67
N GLY A 232 -8.24 -8.37 -14.53
CA GLY A 232 -7.76 -9.34 -13.53
C GLY A 232 -6.70 -8.77 -12.58
N VAL A 233 -6.47 -7.45 -12.61
CA VAL A 233 -5.51 -6.76 -11.74
C VAL A 233 -6.19 -6.42 -10.42
N THR A 234 -5.48 -6.63 -9.30
CA THR A 234 -5.97 -6.26 -7.96
C THR A 234 -6.10 -4.74 -7.84
N ILE A 235 -7.25 -4.26 -7.40
CA ILE A 235 -7.51 -2.85 -7.15
C ILE A 235 -6.93 -2.49 -5.78
N SER A 236 -6.00 -1.53 -5.74
CA SER A 236 -5.38 -1.01 -4.52
C SER A 236 -5.40 0.52 -4.53
N PRO A 237 -5.92 1.19 -3.48
CA PRO A 237 -6.50 0.59 -2.27
C PRO A 237 -7.79 -0.18 -2.57
N THR A 238 -8.15 -1.13 -1.70
CA THR A 238 -9.41 -1.87 -1.82
C THR A 238 -10.58 -0.88 -1.75
N PRO A 239 -11.51 -0.89 -2.73
CA PRO A 239 -12.69 -0.02 -2.67
C PRO A 239 -13.56 -0.34 -1.45
N ALA A 240 -14.38 0.62 -1.03
CA ALA A 240 -15.33 0.39 0.07
C ALA A 240 -16.28 -0.77 -0.26
N LEU A 241 -16.44 -1.70 0.69
CA LEU A 241 -17.30 -2.87 0.56
C LEU A 241 -18.40 -2.84 1.63
N THR A 242 -19.60 -3.29 1.26
CA THR A 242 -20.68 -3.57 2.20
C THR A 242 -20.62 -5.04 2.59
N TRP A 243 -20.49 -5.31 3.89
CA TRP A 243 -20.46 -6.66 4.45
C TRP A 243 -21.81 -7.10 5.00
N SER A 244 -22.11 -8.40 4.88
CA SER A 244 -23.33 -8.99 5.44
C SER A 244 -23.11 -10.46 5.83
N SER A 245 -23.80 -10.89 6.88
CA SER A 245 -23.94 -12.30 7.26
C SER A 245 -25.31 -12.82 6.84
N SER A 246 -25.39 -14.08 6.41
CA SER A 246 -26.66 -14.75 6.11
C SER A 246 -27.56 -14.92 7.34
N ASP A 247 -26.97 -14.99 8.54
CA ASP A 247 -27.69 -15.01 9.81
C ASP A 247 -26.88 -14.27 10.90
N PRO A 248 -27.20 -12.98 11.16
CA PRO A 248 -26.58 -12.19 12.21
C PRO A 248 -26.75 -12.73 13.64
N THR A 249 -27.70 -13.65 13.88
CA THR A 249 -27.90 -14.26 15.20
C THR A 249 -26.85 -15.35 15.48
N ILE A 250 -26.30 -15.97 14.43
CA ILE A 250 -25.21 -16.96 14.50
C ILE A 250 -23.85 -16.26 14.45
N ALA A 251 -23.65 -15.34 13.50
CA ALA A 251 -22.44 -14.50 13.46
C ALA A 251 -22.67 -13.15 12.78
N THR A 252 -22.05 -12.10 13.31
CA THR A 252 -22.04 -10.75 12.70
C THR A 252 -20.74 -10.49 11.97
N VAL A 253 -20.73 -9.61 10.98
CA VAL A 253 -19.52 -9.11 10.31
C VAL A 253 -19.55 -7.58 10.29
N ASP A 254 -18.42 -6.93 10.60
CA ASP A 254 -18.30 -5.47 10.58
C ASP A 254 -17.83 -4.93 9.21
N GLY A 255 -17.65 -3.60 9.11
CA GLY A 255 -17.21 -2.94 7.89
C GLY A 255 -15.78 -3.30 7.43
N ASP A 256 -14.96 -3.80 8.36
CA ASP A 256 -13.57 -4.20 8.12
C ASP A 256 -13.42 -5.71 7.86
N GLY A 257 -14.53 -6.43 7.77
CA GLY A 257 -14.58 -7.87 7.48
C GLY A 257 -14.29 -8.75 8.69
N TYR A 258 -14.43 -8.26 9.92
CA TYR A 258 -14.29 -9.09 11.12
C TYR A 258 -15.58 -9.80 11.49
N ILE A 259 -15.52 -11.13 11.51
CA ILE A 259 -16.65 -12.00 11.81
C ILE A 259 -16.63 -12.32 13.30
N THR A 260 -17.69 -11.99 14.03
CA THR A 260 -17.87 -12.35 15.46
C THR A 260 -18.88 -13.48 15.60
N GLY A 261 -18.47 -14.61 16.17
CA GLY A 261 -19.34 -15.75 16.46
C GLY A 261 -20.24 -15.49 17.67
N ARG A 262 -21.56 -15.70 17.52
CA ARG A 262 -22.59 -15.43 18.55
C ARG A 262 -23.32 -16.67 19.02
N ALA A 263 -23.62 -17.59 18.10
CA ALA A 263 -24.27 -18.85 18.39
C ALA A 263 -23.74 -19.93 17.45
N THR A 264 -23.94 -21.20 17.79
CA THR A 264 -23.43 -22.30 16.97
C THR A 264 -24.18 -22.43 15.65
N GLY A 265 -23.46 -22.73 14.57
CA GLY A 265 -24.05 -22.92 13.25
C GLY A 265 -23.12 -22.44 12.14
N THR A 266 -23.56 -22.56 10.89
CA THR A 266 -22.78 -22.14 9.73
C THR A 266 -23.48 -20.96 9.04
N VAL A 267 -22.73 -19.90 8.76
CA VAL A 267 -23.22 -18.74 8.00
C VAL A 267 -22.37 -18.49 6.77
N THR A 268 -22.96 -17.81 5.79
CA THR A 268 -22.24 -17.23 4.65
C THR A 268 -22.00 -15.75 4.90
N ILE A 269 -20.75 -15.35 4.79
CA ILE A 269 -20.28 -13.96 4.86
C ILE A 269 -20.08 -13.45 3.44
N ARG A 270 -20.68 -12.32 3.12
CA ARG A 270 -20.65 -11.69 1.79
C ARG A 270 -20.07 -10.28 1.88
N ALA A 271 -19.19 -9.94 0.94
CA ALA A 271 -18.71 -8.58 0.68
C ALA A 271 -19.21 -8.12 -0.70
N THR A 272 -19.78 -6.92 -0.77
CA THR A 272 -20.43 -6.38 -1.98
C THR A 272 -19.86 -5.00 -2.31
N ALA A 273 -19.40 -4.81 -3.54
CA ALA A 273 -18.99 -3.49 -4.04
C ALA A 273 -20.21 -2.64 -4.43
N ALA A 274 -20.01 -1.33 -4.56
CA ALA A 274 -21.08 -0.37 -4.90
C ALA A 274 -21.82 -0.70 -6.22
N ASN A 275 -21.15 -1.35 -7.18
CA ASN A 275 -21.75 -1.77 -8.44
C ASN A 275 -22.51 -3.11 -8.37
N GLY A 276 -22.67 -3.68 -7.17
CA GLY A 276 -23.41 -4.92 -6.91
C GLY A 276 -22.60 -6.21 -7.12
N VAL A 277 -21.35 -6.14 -7.60
CA VAL A 277 -20.46 -7.30 -7.64
C VAL A 277 -20.18 -7.74 -6.21
N PHE A 278 -20.27 -9.05 -5.94
CA PHE A 278 -20.04 -9.60 -4.61
C PHE A 278 -19.15 -10.83 -4.65
N GLY A 279 -18.51 -11.10 -3.51
CA GLY A 279 -17.85 -12.36 -3.18
C GLY A 279 -18.36 -12.85 -1.83
N SER A 280 -18.29 -14.16 -1.59
CA SER A 280 -18.73 -14.72 -0.32
C SER A 280 -17.95 -15.96 0.08
N ASN A 281 -17.95 -16.26 1.37
CA ASN A 281 -17.42 -17.51 1.91
C ASN A 281 -18.22 -17.96 3.13
N SER A 282 -18.16 -19.25 3.45
CA SER A 282 -18.85 -19.80 4.63
C SER A 282 -17.87 -19.99 5.79
N ILE A 283 -18.40 -19.84 7.00
CA ILE A 283 -17.70 -20.05 8.27
C ILE A 283 -18.61 -20.79 9.24
N THR A 284 -18.05 -21.73 9.99
CA THR A 284 -18.74 -22.46 11.05
C THR A 284 -18.40 -21.85 12.41
N ILE A 285 -19.42 -21.64 13.24
CA ILE A 285 -19.28 -21.24 14.62
C ILE A 285 -19.49 -22.48 15.49
N ASP A 286 -18.42 -22.88 16.18
CA ASP A 286 -18.39 -24.09 16.99
C ASP A 286 -18.84 -23.82 18.44
N PRO A 287 -19.40 -24.83 19.13
CA PRO A 287 -19.70 -24.72 20.55
C PRO A 287 -18.43 -24.46 21.36
N ALA A 288 -18.55 -23.66 22.42
CA ALA A 288 -17.50 -23.49 23.41
C ALA A 288 -17.36 -24.79 24.22
N THR A 289 -16.41 -25.65 23.85
CA THR A 289 -16.14 -26.93 24.50
C THR A 289 -15.05 -26.80 25.56
N VAL A 290 -15.29 -27.34 26.75
CA VAL A 290 -14.27 -27.37 27.82
C VAL A 290 -13.38 -28.60 27.60
N PRO A 291 -12.04 -28.48 27.73
CA PRO A 291 -11.15 -29.62 27.60
C PRO A 291 -11.38 -30.64 28.72
N THR A 292 -11.43 -31.92 28.36
CA THR A 292 -11.63 -33.04 29.31
C THR A 292 -10.33 -33.77 29.66
N SER A 293 -9.32 -33.68 28.79
CA SER A 293 -8.01 -34.29 28.99
C SER A 293 -6.99 -33.34 29.61
N ALA A 294 -7.11 -32.03 29.36
CA ALA A 294 -6.17 -31.04 29.86
C ALA A 294 -6.29 -30.87 31.37
N VAL A 295 -5.17 -30.98 32.07
CA VAL A 295 -5.04 -30.71 33.50
C VAL A 295 -4.22 -29.44 33.66
N TYR A 296 -4.84 -28.43 34.28
CA TYR A 296 -4.16 -27.19 34.67
C TYR A 296 -3.90 -27.19 36.17
N ARG A 297 -2.79 -26.58 36.54
CA ARG A 297 -2.35 -26.39 37.92
C ARG A 297 -2.55 -24.93 38.33
N ASN A 298 -1.80 -24.52 39.34
CA ASN A 298 -1.68 -23.13 39.72
C ASN A 298 -0.74 -22.40 38.74
N ASN A 299 -1.31 -21.58 37.87
CA ASN A 299 -0.56 -20.79 36.87
C ASN A 299 0.43 -19.79 37.51
N VAL A 300 0.28 -19.48 38.80
CA VAL A 300 1.15 -18.59 39.59
C VAL A 300 1.77 -19.34 40.78
N GLU A 301 2.19 -20.58 40.57
CA GLU A 301 2.79 -21.46 41.59
C GLU A 301 3.95 -20.84 42.36
N PHE A 302 4.75 -20.00 41.69
CA PHE A 302 5.90 -19.31 42.28
C PHE A 302 5.60 -17.88 42.73
N GLY A 303 4.31 -17.55 42.86
CA GLY A 303 3.83 -16.24 43.28
C GLY A 303 3.32 -15.37 42.13
N VAL A 304 2.53 -14.37 42.49
CA VAL A 304 2.02 -13.34 41.58
C VAL A 304 3.04 -12.19 41.55
N PRO A 305 3.70 -11.92 40.41
CA PRO A 305 4.55 -10.74 40.30
C PRO A 305 3.72 -9.47 40.47
N ALA A 306 4.21 -8.56 41.29
CA ALA A 306 3.61 -7.25 41.52
C ALA A 306 4.71 -6.20 41.54
N ASP A 307 4.38 -4.99 41.13
CA ASP A 307 5.22 -3.82 41.36
C ASP A 307 4.53 -2.82 42.30
N GLY A 308 5.03 -1.58 42.35
CA GLY A 308 4.50 -0.54 43.23
C GLY A 308 3.25 0.18 42.70
N ASP A 309 2.80 -0.12 41.48
CA ASP A 309 1.70 0.56 40.80
C ASP A 309 0.54 -0.39 40.45
N PRO A 310 -0.45 -0.54 41.35
CA PRO A 310 -1.61 -1.39 41.08
C PRO A 310 -2.53 -0.82 39.97
N GLY A 311 -2.29 0.41 39.50
CA GLY A 311 -3.10 1.07 38.47
C GLY A 311 -2.92 0.45 37.08
N ASP A 312 -1.87 -0.34 36.88
CA ASP A 312 -1.57 -1.00 35.61
C ASP A 312 -1.62 -2.54 35.67
N ASP A 313 -2.13 -3.10 36.78
CA ASP A 313 -2.22 -4.54 37.05
C ASP A 313 -3.66 -5.08 36.99
N ILE A 314 -4.26 -5.14 35.80
CA ILE A 314 -5.56 -5.82 35.63
C ILE A 314 -5.31 -7.34 35.58
N LEU A 315 -5.51 -8.02 36.71
CA LEU A 315 -5.38 -9.47 36.78
C LEU A 315 -6.53 -10.19 36.04
N ILE A 316 -6.17 -11.12 35.15
CA ILE A 316 -7.11 -11.99 34.45
C ILE A 316 -6.68 -13.45 34.66
N THR A 317 -7.52 -14.20 35.36
CA THR A 317 -7.28 -15.62 35.67
C THR A 317 -8.10 -16.51 34.73
N ARG A 318 -7.45 -17.48 34.11
CA ARG A 318 -8.07 -18.54 33.31
C ARG A 318 -7.49 -19.90 33.70
N PRO A 319 -8.16 -21.01 33.37
CA PRO A 319 -7.53 -22.32 33.48
C PRO A 319 -6.22 -22.39 32.69
N GLN A 320 -6.19 -21.84 31.47
CA GLN A 320 -5.06 -21.95 30.55
C GLN A 320 -3.83 -21.15 30.97
N TYR A 321 -4.01 -20.02 31.64
CA TYR A 321 -2.96 -19.10 32.05
C TYR A 321 -3.54 -18.03 32.99
N GLU A 322 -2.67 -17.32 33.67
CA GLU A 322 -3.00 -16.11 34.43
C GLU A 322 -2.13 -14.95 33.94
N LEU A 323 -2.66 -13.73 33.94
CA LEU A 323 -1.90 -12.57 33.48
C LEU A 323 -2.20 -11.32 34.28
N SER A 324 -1.26 -10.38 34.26
CA SER A 324 -1.48 -8.98 34.57
C SER A 324 -1.51 -8.18 33.27
N TYR A 325 -2.62 -7.47 33.01
CA TYR A 325 -2.80 -6.64 31.83
C TYR A 325 -2.63 -5.16 32.13
N ASN A 326 -1.82 -4.50 31.30
CA ASN A 326 -1.56 -3.08 31.41
C ASN A 326 -2.38 -2.28 30.39
N PRO A 327 -3.43 -1.56 30.83
CA PRO A 327 -4.32 -0.82 29.94
C PRO A 327 -3.63 0.38 29.27
N THR A 328 -2.54 0.89 29.84
CA THR A 328 -1.77 2.00 29.24
C THR A 328 -0.84 1.52 28.13
N ARG A 329 -0.45 0.24 28.16
CA ARG A 329 0.42 -0.39 27.16
C ARG A 329 -0.35 -1.15 26.09
N GLY A 330 -1.58 -1.58 26.37
CA GLY A 330 -2.36 -2.38 25.44
C GLY A 330 -1.86 -3.83 25.33
N GLY A 331 -1.26 -4.37 26.39
CA GLY A 331 -0.68 -5.72 26.43
C GLY A 331 -0.36 -6.15 27.86
N PRO A 332 0.01 -7.42 28.07
CA PRO A 332 0.32 -7.93 29.40
C PRO A 332 1.61 -7.31 29.96
N ASN A 333 1.61 -7.01 31.26
CA ASN A 333 2.84 -6.86 32.06
C ASN A 333 3.57 -8.22 32.08
N TRP A 334 2.81 -9.28 32.37
CA TRP A 334 3.27 -10.66 32.33
C TRP A 334 2.08 -11.62 32.09
N VAL A 335 2.38 -12.80 31.56
CA VAL A 335 1.48 -13.96 31.49
C VAL A 335 2.24 -15.15 32.07
N SER A 336 1.60 -15.90 32.95
CA SER A 336 2.15 -17.07 33.65
C SER A 336 1.25 -18.28 33.43
N TRP A 337 1.85 -19.45 33.20
CA TRP A 337 1.10 -20.69 32.94
C TRP A 337 1.88 -21.93 33.35
N ASP A 338 1.15 -22.98 33.74
CA ASP A 338 1.68 -24.34 33.81
C ASP A 338 1.64 -25.01 32.43
N LEU A 339 2.59 -25.90 32.20
CA LEU A 339 2.74 -26.61 30.94
C LEU A 339 3.14 -28.08 31.18
N ASN A 340 2.29 -29.00 30.69
CA ASN A 340 2.51 -30.44 30.75
C ASN A 340 1.83 -31.19 29.58
N ALA A 341 2.16 -32.47 29.45
CA ALA A 341 1.73 -33.32 28.33
C ALA A 341 0.21 -33.43 28.13
N THR A 342 -0.60 -33.17 29.16
CA THR A 342 -2.07 -33.34 29.07
C THR A 342 -2.76 -32.25 28.24
N GLN A 343 -2.06 -31.14 28.00
CA GLN A 343 -2.59 -29.93 27.33
C GLN A 343 -2.35 -29.94 25.81
N PHE A 344 -1.64 -30.95 25.31
CA PHE A 344 -1.37 -31.15 23.90
C PHE A 344 -2.39 -32.12 23.27
N GLY A 345 -2.89 -31.77 22.09
CA GLY A 345 -3.88 -32.53 21.33
C GLY A 345 -3.82 -32.23 19.83
N PRO A 346 -4.80 -32.72 19.05
CA PRO A 346 -4.77 -32.64 17.59
C PRO A 346 -5.36 -31.34 17.03
N VAL A 347 -5.90 -30.45 17.88
CA VAL A 347 -6.64 -29.28 17.41
C VAL A 347 -5.68 -28.29 16.74
N PRO A 348 -5.95 -27.89 15.48
CA PRO A 348 -5.12 -26.91 14.79
C PRO A 348 -5.26 -25.51 15.39
N ARG A 349 -4.33 -24.62 15.05
CA ARG A 349 -4.39 -23.20 15.40
C ARG A 349 -5.71 -22.58 14.93
N CYS A 350 -6.35 -21.80 15.80
CA CYS A 350 -7.60 -21.10 15.51
C CYS A 350 -7.40 -19.89 14.59
N ASP A 351 -6.27 -19.19 14.71
CA ASP A 351 -5.96 -17.93 14.01
C ASP A 351 -7.09 -16.88 14.14
N CYS A 352 -7.64 -16.79 15.34
CA CYS A 352 -8.85 -16.01 15.68
C CYS A 352 -8.56 -14.94 16.73
N PHE A 353 -7.61 -14.04 16.43
CA PHE A 353 -7.24 -12.93 17.32
C PHE A 353 -8.45 -12.09 17.70
N SER A 354 -8.75 -12.09 19.00
CA SER A 354 -10.00 -11.54 19.53
C SER A 354 -9.74 -10.55 20.65
N PRO A 355 -10.54 -9.46 20.74
CA PRO A 355 -10.56 -8.65 21.96
C PRO A 355 -10.98 -9.52 23.15
N ASP A 356 -10.44 -9.22 24.32
CA ASP A 356 -10.70 -10.01 25.53
C ASP A 356 -11.95 -9.48 26.27
N PRO A 357 -13.05 -10.26 26.37
CA PRO A 357 -14.27 -9.83 27.05
C PRO A 357 -14.11 -9.71 28.58
N ALA A 358 -13.02 -10.22 29.17
CA ALA A 358 -12.75 -10.08 30.60
C ALA A 358 -12.23 -8.68 30.97
N LEU A 359 -11.81 -7.87 30.00
CA LEU A 359 -11.40 -6.49 30.25
C LEU A 359 -12.61 -5.62 30.65
N PRO A 360 -12.45 -4.71 31.63
CA PRO A 360 -13.50 -3.75 31.96
C PRO A 360 -13.93 -2.94 30.74
N VAL A 361 -15.23 -2.61 30.65
CA VAL A 361 -15.79 -1.84 29.52
C VAL A 361 -15.14 -0.46 29.34
N ALA A 362 -14.61 0.12 30.41
CA ALA A 362 -13.92 1.41 30.37
C ALA A 362 -12.48 1.33 29.80
N VAL A 363 -11.92 0.12 29.70
CA VAL A 363 -10.61 -0.13 29.12
C VAL A 363 -10.75 -0.32 27.62
N TYR A 364 -9.83 0.22 26.84
CA TYR A 364 -9.80 -0.05 25.41
C TYR A 364 -9.47 -1.52 25.15
N HIS A 365 -10.35 -2.22 24.44
CA HIS A 365 -10.12 -3.62 24.06
C HIS A 365 -9.32 -3.63 22.77
N VAL A 366 -8.05 -4.02 22.85
CA VAL A 366 -7.20 -4.15 21.67
C VAL A 366 -7.83 -5.11 20.67
N VAL A 367 -7.85 -4.71 19.40
CA VAL A 367 -8.41 -5.50 18.29
C VAL A 367 -7.31 -5.89 17.31
N ASP A 368 -7.54 -6.92 16.49
CA ASP A 368 -6.57 -7.37 15.48
C ASP A 368 -6.18 -6.23 14.52
N ALA A 369 -7.09 -5.27 14.30
CA ALA A 369 -6.87 -4.13 13.42
C ALA A 369 -5.74 -3.22 13.94
N ASP A 370 -5.50 -3.18 15.24
CA ASP A 370 -4.41 -2.39 15.83
C ASP A 370 -3.02 -2.96 15.44
N TYR A 371 -2.95 -4.28 15.18
CA TYR A 371 -1.71 -4.97 14.78
C TYR A 371 -1.47 -5.01 13.26
N ARG A 372 -2.52 -5.08 12.44
CA ARG A 372 -2.37 -5.21 10.97
C ARG A 372 -1.49 -4.11 10.37
N ASN A 373 -0.49 -4.47 9.57
CA ASN A 373 0.50 -3.54 9.00
C ASN A 373 1.31 -2.74 10.04
N GLY A 374 1.39 -3.24 11.29
CA GLY A 374 2.23 -2.65 12.34
C GLY A 374 3.68 -2.49 11.86
N LEU A 375 4.16 -1.24 11.89
CA LEU A 375 5.50 -0.84 11.41
C LEU A 375 5.87 -1.36 10.01
N GLY A 376 4.91 -1.46 9.08
CA GLY A 376 5.17 -1.93 7.72
C GLY A 376 5.24 -3.45 7.58
N GLY A 377 4.68 -4.20 8.53
CA GLY A 377 4.56 -5.66 8.45
C GLY A 377 5.77 -6.43 9.00
N VAL A 378 6.63 -5.77 9.77
CA VAL A 378 7.79 -6.40 10.46
C VAL A 378 7.51 -6.76 11.91
N ILE A 379 6.25 -6.59 12.34
CA ILE A 379 5.77 -6.92 13.67
C ILE A 379 4.68 -7.98 13.56
N ASP A 380 4.86 -9.05 14.31
CA ASP A 380 3.91 -10.13 14.49
C ASP A 380 3.09 -9.92 15.78
N ARG A 381 1.97 -10.64 15.85
CA ARG A 381 1.21 -10.85 17.09
C ARG A 381 1.87 -11.99 17.86
N GLY A 382 2.83 -11.66 18.71
CA GLY A 382 3.60 -12.63 19.49
C GLY A 382 2.82 -13.08 20.72
N HIS A 383 2.54 -14.38 20.78
CA HIS A 383 1.85 -14.98 21.92
C HIS A 383 2.79 -15.06 23.13
N MET A 384 2.25 -14.88 24.35
CA MET A 384 2.97 -15.25 25.56
C MET A 384 2.79 -16.76 25.82
N THR A 385 1.56 -17.19 26.09
CA THR A 385 1.16 -18.61 26.01
C THR A 385 0.83 -18.95 24.56
N MET A 386 1.63 -19.81 23.93
CA MET A 386 1.47 -20.11 22.50
C MET A 386 0.27 -21.03 22.24
N SER A 387 -0.27 -20.99 21.03
CA SER A 387 -1.44 -21.80 20.70
C SER A 387 -1.16 -23.30 20.72
N GLU A 388 0.05 -23.73 20.37
CA GLU A 388 0.45 -25.14 20.28
C GLU A 388 0.48 -25.82 21.64
N GLU A 389 0.58 -25.04 22.72
CA GLU A 389 0.50 -25.52 24.11
C GLU A 389 -0.94 -25.79 24.56
N ARG A 390 -1.95 -25.42 23.77
CA ARG A 390 -3.39 -25.49 24.10
C ARG A 390 -4.15 -26.07 22.91
N THR A 391 -4.09 -27.39 22.74
CA THR A 391 -4.54 -28.05 21.50
C THR A 391 -5.51 -29.21 21.72
N THR A 392 -6.18 -29.27 22.87
CA THR A 392 -7.16 -30.34 23.15
C THR A 392 -8.57 -29.99 22.69
N THR A 393 -8.95 -28.71 22.70
CA THR A 393 -10.23 -28.22 22.13
C THR A 393 -10.03 -26.89 21.37
N LEU A 394 -10.91 -26.58 20.42
CA LEU A 394 -10.83 -25.31 19.68
C LEU A 394 -11.02 -24.09 20.58
N GLN A 395 -11.90 -24.18 21.59
CA GLN A 395 -12.13 -23.13 22.59
C GLN A 395 -10.87 -22.86 23.43
N GLU A 396 -10.20 -23.92 23.86
CA GLU A 396 -8.94 -23.82 24.60
C GLU A 396 -7.86 -23.15 23.75
N ASN A 397 -7.69 -23.61 22.50
CA ASN A 397 -6.75 -23.00 21.56
C ASN A 397 -7.09 -21.53 21.28
N ALA A 398 -8.35 -21.22 21.01
CA ALA A 398 -8.82 -19.87 20.77
C ALA A 398 -8.54 -18.93 21.94
N THR A 399 -8.54 -19.43 23.18
CA THR A 399 -8.24 -18.64 24.38
C THR A 399 -6.81 -18.09 24.37
N THR A 400 -5.85 -18.72 23.68
CA THR A 400 -4.50 -18.15 23.50
C THR A 400 -4.49 -16.96 22.53
N PHE A 401 -5.53 -16.79 21.71
CA PHE A 401 -5.67 -15.70 20.73
C PHE A 401 -6.37 -14.46 21.30
N TYR A 402 -6.72 -14.43 22.59
CA TYR A 402 -7.09 -13.17 23.22
C TYR A 402 -5.91 -12.19 23.18
N LEU A 403 -6.18 -10.96 22.76
CA LEU A 403 -5.13 -9.96 22.57
C LEU A 403 -4.50 -9.47 23.89
N THR A 404 -5.07 -9.83 25.04
CA THR A 404 -4.46 -9.70 26.37
C THR A 404 -3.29 -10.67 26.59
N ASN A 405 -3.20 -11.76 25.83
CA ASN A 405 -2.09 -12.73 25.84
C ASN A 405 -1.04 -12.43 24.73
N VAL A 406 -1.14 -11.27 24.07
CA VAL A 406 -0.31 -10.94 22.90
C VAL A 406 0.49 -9.67 23.16
N LEU A 407 1.77 -9.72 22.78
CA LEU A 407 2.62 -8.54 22.64
C LEU A 407 3.05 -8.35 21.19
N PRO A 408 3.27 -7.11 20.73
CA PRO A 408 3.92 -6.89 19.44
C PRO A 408 5.36 -7.38 19.48
N GLN A 409 5.67 -8.32 18.61
CA GLN A 409 7.00 -8.89 18.50
C GLN A 409 7.60 -8.65 17.12
N ALA A 410 8.87 -8.28 17.05
CA ALA A 410 9.62 -8.28 15.79
C ALA A 410 9.50 -9.66 15.13
N SER A 411 9.12 -9.72 13.85
CA SER A 411 8.90 -10.98 13.14
C SER A 411 10.14 -11.89 13.16
N GLU A 412 11.34 -11.30 13.15
CA GLU A 412 12.60 -12.03 13.29
C GLU A 412 12.82 -12.64 14.68
N SER A 413 12.33 -12.01 15.73
CA SER A 413 12.37 -12.52 17.11
C SER A 413 11.32 -13.62 17.28
N ASN A 414 10.06 -13.30 16.96
CA ASN A 414 8.90 -14.18 17.07
C ASN A 414 9.12 -15.51 16.31
N GLN A 415 9.62 -15.44 15.08
CA GLN A 415 9.82 -16.63 14.22
C GLN A 415 11.24 -17.22 14.32
N GLY A 416 12.05 -16.74 15.26
CA GLY A 416 13.43 -17.19 15.46
C GLY A 416 13.65 -17.59 16.91
N PRO A 417 14.49 -16.88 17.67
CA PRO A 417 14.86 -17.29 19.02
C PRO A 417 13.68 -17.39 20.02
N TRP A 418 12.59 -16.64 19.83
CA TRP A 418 11.38 -16.80 20.67
C TRP A 418 10.73 -18.17 20.45
N LEU A 419 10.39 -18.49 19.19
CA LEU A 419 9.83 -19.78 18.80
C LEU A 419 10.78 -20.95 19.11
N ASP A 420 12.09 -20.79 18.91
CA ASP A 420 13.07 -21.82 19.25
C ASP A 420 13.04 -22.18 20.75
N PHE A 421 12.79 -21.20 21.62
CA PHE A 421 12.67 -21.45 23.06
C PHE A 421 11.33 -22.08 23.41
N GLU A 422 10.24 -21.64 22.78
CA GLU A 422 8.92 -22.25 22.90
C GLU A 422 8.93 -23.73 22.53
N ILE A 423 9.51 -24.09 21.37
CA ILE A 423 9.66 -25.48 20.95
C ILE A 423 10.46 -26.28 21.98
N TYR A 424 11.53 -25.69 22.54
CA TYR A 424 12.32 -26.34 23.57
C TYR A 424 11.51 -26.64 24.85
N LEU A 425 10.64 -25.72 25.27
CA LEU A 425 9.77 -25.92 26.44
C LEU A 425 8.67 -26.94 26.15
N ASN A 426 8.12 -26.95 24.93
CA ASN A 426 7.15 -27.95 24.51
C ASN A 426 7.74 -29.36 24.50
N ASP A 427 8.98 -29.53 23.99
CA ASP A 427 9.68 -30.82 24.02
C ASP A 427 9.87 -31.32 25.45
N LEU A 428 10.15 -30.41 26.40
CA LEU A 428 10.24 -30.77 27.81
C LEU A 428 8.88 -31.11 28.42
N ALA A 429 7.84 -30.35 28.12
CA ALA A 429 6.53 -30.56 28.72
C ALA A 429 5.79 -31.78 28.17
N THR A 430 6.03 -32.13 26.90
CA THR A 430 5.50 -33.35 26.27
C THR A 430 6.20 -34.61 26.77
N ASP A 431 7.42 -34.49 27.32
CA ASP A 431 8.00 -35.52 28.17
C ASP A 431 7.21 -35.61 29.47
N SER A 432 6.38 -36.65 29.58
CA SER A 432 5.54 -36.95 30.74
C SER A 432 6.28 -37.07 32.09
N SER A 433 7.61 -37.01 32.12
CA SER A 433 8.42 -36.94 33.34
C SER A 433 8.66 -35.52 33.86
N LYS A 434 8.16 -34.48 33.19
CA LYS A 434 8.37 -33.07 33.54
C LYS A 434 7.07 -32.32 33.79
N GLU A 435 7.17 -31.31 34.65
CA GLU A 435 6.22 -30.21 34.80
C GLU A 435 6.99 -28.91 34.55
N VAL A 436 6.46 -28.04 33.70
CA VAL A 436 7.10 -26.78 33.35
C VAL A 436 6.19 -25.63 33.77
N TYR A 437 6.73 -24.68 34.52
CA TYR A 437 6.04 -23.44 34.87
C TYR A 437 6.72 -22.30 34.13
N VAL A 438 5.95 -21.53 33.38
CA VAL A 438 6.48 -20.50 32.49
C VAL A 438 5.85 -19.17 32.83
N ILE A 439 6.67 -18.12 32.84
CA ILE A 439 6.19 -16.74 32.88
C ILE A 439 6.91 -15.92 31.83
N ALA A 440 6.19 -15.06 31.13
CA ALA A 440 6.69 -14.27 30.01
C ALA A 440 6.09 -12.86 29.99
N GLY A 441 6.80 -11.93 29.36
CA GLY A 441 6.30 -10.56 29.21
C GLY A 441 7.21 -9.67 28.36
N GLY A 442 6.89 -8.38 28.38
CA GLY A 442 7.64 -7.33 27.68
C GLY A 442 8.47 -6.51 28.65
N GLN A 443 9.64 -6.05 28.20
CA GLN A 443 10.40 -5.01 28.87
C GLN A 443 10.41 -3.75 28.00
N TYR A 444 10.07 -2.63 28.60
CA TYR A 444 9.91 -1.34 27.92
C TYR A 444 10.97 -0.35 28.41
N GLY A 445 11.50 0.45 27.49
CA GLY A 445 12.28 1.63 27.81
C GLY A 445 11.41 2.78 28.33
N PRO A 446 12.01 3.93 28.68
CA PRO A 446 11.30 5.06 29.28
C PRO A 446 10.32 5.77 28.34
N ALA A 447 10.45 5.57 27.03
CA ALA A 447 9.57 6.17 26.01
C ALA A 447 9.24 5.12 24.94
N PRO A 448 8.40 4.12 25.26
CA PRO A 448 8.12 3.03 24.35
C PRO A 448 7.35 3.53 23.12
N ARG A 449 7.76 3.04 21.94
CA ARG A 449 7.04 3.29 20.69
C ARG A 449 5.70 2.55 20.73
N SER A 450 4.75 2.97 19.90
CA SER A 450 3.48 2.26 19.73
C SER A 450 3.27 1.83 18.28
N LEU A 451 2.51 0.76 18.09
CA LEU A 451 2.08 0.35 16.77
C LEU A 451 1.32 1.49 16.10
N LYS A 452 1.67 1.76 14.83
CA LYS A 452 1.08 2.82 14.00
C LYS A 452 1.16 4.23 14.60
N ASN A 453 1.97 4.44 15.64
CA ASN A 453 2.03 5.68 16.41
C ASN A 453 0.66 6.13 16.96
N GLN A 454 -0.21 5.18 17.32
CA GLN A 454 -1.57 5.45 17.81
C GLN A 454 -1.70 5.44 19.33
N GLY A 455 -0.65 5.04 20.07
CA GLY A 455 -0.66 4.97 21.53
C GLY A 455 -1.48 3.82 22.12
N LYS A 456 -2.08 2.96 21.30
CA LYS A 456 -2.97 1.87 21.75
C LYS A 456 -2.24 0.61 22.19
N VAL A 457 -1.17 0.24 21.48
CA VAL A 457 -0.38 -0.97 21.70
C VAL A 457 1.09 -0.58 21.66
N GLN A 458 1.77 -0.67 22.80
CA GLN A 458 3.17 -0.31 22.95
C GLN A 458 4.10 -1.47 22.54
N LEU A 459 5.22 -1.12 21.92
CA LEU A 459 6.26 -2.06 21.49
C LEU A 459 7.30 -2.21 22.61
N PRO A 460 7.48 -3.40 23.20
CA PRO A 460 8.57 -3.62 24.15
C PRO A 460 9.91 -3.64 23.42
N ASP A 461 10.97 -3.19 24.09
CA ASP A 461 12.35 -3.22 23.60
C ASP A 461 12.91 -4.66 23.61
N TYR A 462 12.44 -5.46 24.58
CA TYR A 462 12.76 -6.88 24.72
C TYR A 462 11.52 -7.67 25.10
N THR A 463 11.45 -8.92 24.66
CA THR A 463 10.58 -9.92 25.26
C THR A 463 11.41 -10.83 26.16
N TRP A 464 10.84 -11.19 27.30
CA TRP A 464 11.49 -12.07 28.27
C TRP A 464 10.60 -13.27 28.57
N LYS A 465 11.23 -14.39 28.93
CA LYS A 465 10.55 -15.62 29.35
C LYS A 465 11.42 -16.35 30.37
N ILE A 466 10.80 -16.80 31.45
CA ILE A 466 11.42 -17.59 32.52
C ILE A 466 10.68 -18.91 32.60
N ALA A 467 11.42 -20.01 32.61
CA ALA A 467 10.87 -21.35 32.76
C ALA A 467 11.50 -22.04 33.97
N VAL A 468 10.65 -22.58 34.85
CA VAL A 468 11.03 -23.45 35.95
C VAL A 468 10.64 -24.88 35.57
N ILE A 469 11.63 -25.78 35.57
CA ILE A 469 11.44 -27.17 35.16
C ILE A 469 11.57 -28.08 36.37
N LEU A 470 10.49 -28.81 36.66
CA LEU A 470 10.39 -29.76 37.76
C LEU A 470 10.08 -31.18 37.24
N PRO A 471 10.26 -32.23 38.07
CA PRO A 471 9.65 -33.53 37.79
C PRO A 471 8.13 -33.43 37.68
N ALA A 472 7.52 -34.26 36.84
CA ALA A 472 6.07 -34.33 36.70
C ALA A 472 5.40 -34.53 38.07
N GLY A 473 4.33 -33.79 38.35
CA GLY A 473 3.69 -33.86 39.66
C GLY A 473 4.12 -32.75 40.62
N HIS A 474 5.36 -32.28 40.52
CA HIS A 474 5.97 -31.44 41.54
C HIS A 474 5.49 -29.97 41.47
N THR A 475 5.54 -29.33 42.63
CA THR A 475 5.10 -27.96 42.92
C THR A 475 6.20 -27.23 43.72
N LEU A 476 5.99 -25.97 44.08
CA LEU A 476 6.91 -25.24 44.95
C LEU A 476 7.11 -25.95 46.30
N ALA A 477 6.09 -26.67 46.80
CA ALA A 477 6.19 -27.42 48.05
C ALA A 477 7.24 -28.56 48.00
N ASP A 478 7.60 -29.04 46.81
CA ASP A 478 8.59 -30.10 46.60
C ASP A 478 10.01 -29.56 46.40
N VAL A 479 10.18 -28.23 46.43
CA VAL A 479 11.46 -27.55 46.27
C VAL A 479 12.03 -27.26 47.66
N HIS A 480 13.17 -27.88 47.99
CA HIS A 480 13.79 -27.71 49.31
C HIS A 480 15.05 -26.86 49.25
N ARG A 481 15.70 -26.78 48.09
CA ARG A 481 16.91 -25.96 47.84
C ARG A 481 16.93 -25.46 46.40
N MET A 482 17.69 -24.40 46.14
CA MET A 482 17.86 -23.84 44.80
C MET A 482 18.39 -24.84 43.76
N GLN A 483 19.17 -25.84 44.18
CA GLN A 483 19.70 -26.87 43.28
C GLN A 483 18.63 -27.87 42.80
N ASP A 484 17.46 -27.90 43.46
CA ASP A 484 16.33 -28.72 43.03
C ASP A 484 15.58 -28.05 41.85
N LEU A 485 15.83 -26.75 41.63
CA LEU A 485 15.28 -25.99 40.51
C LEU A 485 16.21 -26.00 39.32
N ARG A 486 15.66 -26.30 38.15
CA ARG A 486 16.24 -25.89 36.88
C ARG A 486 15.47 -24.68 36.38
N VAL A 487 16.13 -23.52 36.37
CA VAL A 487 15.55 -22.26 35.88
C VAL A 487 16.29 -21.85 34.62
N ILE A 488 15.54 -21.47 33.59
CA ILE A 488 16.08 -20.89 32.36
C ILE A 488 15.38 -19.55 32.17
N ALA A 489 16.15 -18.48 32.06
CA ALA A 489 15.63 -17.15 31.76
C ALA A 489 16.25 -16.65 30.46
N VAL A 490 15.42 -16.12 29.57
CA VAL A 490 15.85 -15.50 28.32
C VAL A 490 15.37 -14.06 28.24
N ARG A 491 16.18 -13.20 27.63
CA ARG A 491 15.86 -11.80 27.35
C ARG A 491 16.21 -11.46 25.91
N ILE A 492 15.21 -11.48 25.05
CA ILE A 492 15.38 -11.44 23.60
C ILE A 492 15.06 -10.04 23.07
N PRO A 493 15.97 -9.42 22.29
CA PRO A 493 15.71 -8.23 21.49
C PRO A 493 14.37 -8.21 20.76
N ASN A 494 13.66 -7.09 20.82
CA ASN A 494 12.40 -6.89 20.10
C ASN A 494 12.36 -5.58 19.27
N ASP A 495 13.38 -4.72 19.38
CA ASP A 495 13.46 -3.49 18.60
C ASP A 495 13.82 -3.77 17.12
N THR A 496 12.97 -3.33 16.17
CA THR A 496 13.18 -3.51 14.72
C THR A 496 13.99 -2.41 14.04
N THR A 497 14.49 -1.42 14.79
CA THR A 497 15.18 -0.24 14.25
C THR A 497 16.62 -0.61 13.88
N PRO A 498 17.02 -0.49 12.60
CA PRO A 498 18.38 -0.78 12.18
C PRO A 498 19.42 0.07 12.94
N GLY A 499 20.49 -0.57 13.42
CA GLY A 499 21.60 0.10 14.09
C GLY A 499 21.41 0.36 15.59
N VAL A 500 20.24 0.06 16.17
CA VAL A 500 20.05 0.10 17.63
C VAL A 500 20.77 -1.09 18.27
N PRO A 501 21.62 -0.90 19.30
CA PRO A 501 22.21 -2.00 20.05
C PRO A 501 21.13 -2.95 20.56
N ALA A 502 21.34 -4.26 20.35
CA ALA A 502 20.35 -5.29 20.66
C ALA A 502 19.02 -5.11 19.90
N SER A 503 19.08 -4.73 18.62
CA SER A 503 17.96 -4.84 17.67
C SER A 503 17.70 -6.30 17.28
N ALA A 504 16.44 -6.59 16.97
CA ALA A 504 15.97 -7.86 16.41
C ALA A 504 16.27 -8.01 14.91
N VAL A 505 16.81 -7.01 14.23
CA VAL A 505 17.19 -7.12 12.81
C VAL A 505 18.34 -8.14 12.66
N GLY A 506 18.15 -9.13 11.79
CA GLY A 506 19.10 -10.21 11.52
C GLY A 506 19.23 -11.27 12.63
N ILE A 507 18.30 -11.35 13.59
CA ILE A 507 18.37 -12.36 14.67
C ILE A 507 17.69 -13.69 14.34
N LYS A 508 16.84 -13.76 13.30
CA LYS A 508 16.08 -14.98 13.00
C LYS A 508 16.91 -16.27 12.93
N PRO A 509 18.14 -16.30 12.38
CA PRO A 509 18.97 -17.51 12.35
C PRO A 509 19.65 -17.89 13.69
N LYS A 510 19.50 -17.06 14.73
CA LYS A 510 20.17 -17.24 16.03
C LYS A 510 19.33 -18.11 16.96
N LYS A 511 19.99 -19.01 17.68
CA LYS A 511 19.35 -19.85 18.71
C LYS A 511 19.05 -19.04 19.97
N TRP A 512 17.99 -19.41 20.67
CA TRP A 512 17.59 -18.79 21.94
C TRP A 512 18.68 -18.74 23.03
N LYS A 513 19.57 -19.74 23.08
CA LYS A 513 20.64 -19.87 24.11
C LYS A 513 21.57 -18.67 24.17
N LEU A 514 21.70 -17.91 23.07
CA LEU A 514 22.51 -16.69 23.04
C LEU A 514 21.93 -15.56 23.89
N PHE A 515 20.67 -15.67 24.27
CA PHE A 515 19.92 -14.70 25.07
C PHE A 515 19.60 -15.23 26.47
N GLU A 516 20.13 -16.41 26.82
CA GLU A 516 20.01 -16.99 28.16
C GLU A 516 20.78 -16.13 29.16
N THR A 517 20.12 -15.80 30.26
CA THR A 517 20.69 -15.02 31.36
C THR A 517 20.89 -15.94 32.56
N THR A 518 22.08 -15.90 33.15
CA THR A 518 22.47 -16.69 34.34
C THR A 518 22.12 -16.00 35.64
#